data_AF-A0A5J4UW42-F1
#
_entry.id   AF-A0A5J4UW42-F1
#
_cell.length_a   1.000
_cell.length_b   1.000
_cell.length_c   1.000
_cell.angle_alpha   90.00
_cell.angle_beta   90.00
_cell.angle_gamma   90.00
#
_symmetry.space_group_name_H-M   'P 1'
#
loop_
_entity.id
_entity.type
_entity.pdbx_description
1 polymer ?
#
loop_
_entity_poly.entity_id
_entity_poly.type
_entity_poly.pdbx_seq_one_letter_code
_entity_poly.pdbx_strand_id
1 'polypeptide(L)'
;MGYSTLRLIEVHRSTVLKLPKGCWQVKTAMFKGHDTGVTDIFRPLKDLSICPTQWLSSWMNRRKKKDEKLPVWWLYSKNRVASYEETSKAVHIVMKACKIPTGYTVTSIRSSSMTKSIDQGATKTEINRATRHRKGSQAVANHYDKKLNDKIRTRLAKL
;
A
#
# COMPACT_ATOMS: atom_id res chain seq x y z
N MET A 1 -0.64 0.96 1.96
CA MET A 1 -0.64 1.87 0.80
C MET A 1 0.67 1.81 0.04
N GLY A 2 1.82 2.18 0.64
CA GLY A 2 3.13 2.06 -0.05
C GLY A 2 3.41 0.60 -0.43
N TYR A 3 3.58 -0.27 0.57
CA TYR A 3 3.91 -1.68 0.31
C TYR A 3 2.83 -2.47 -0.45
N SER A 4 1.56 -2.31 -0.04
CA SER A 4 0.44 -3.08 -0.59
C SER A 4 -0.08 -2.53 -1.92
N THR A 5 0.32 -1.31 -2.30
CA THR A 5 -0.28 -0.49 -3.35
C THR A 5 -1.79 -0.26 -3.22
N LEU A 6 -2.43 -0.62 -2.10
CA LEU A 6 -3.84 -0.31 -1.82
C LEU A 6 -4.12 1.19 -1.82
N ARG A 7 -5.30 1.59 -2.31
CA ARG A 7 -5.82 2.96 -2.13
C ARG A 7 -6.23 3.19 -0.68
N LEU A 8 -6.28 4.45 -0.24
CA LEU A 8 -6.68 4.79 1.13
C LEU A 8 -8.04 4.21 1.51
N ILE A 9 -9.03 4.28 0.62
CA ILE A 9 -10.38 3.75 0.90
C ILE A 9 -10.38 2.23 1.08
N GLU A 10 -9.53 1.52 0.32
CA GLU A 10 -9.36 0.07 0.42
C GLU A 10 -8.66 -0.30 1.73
N VAL A 11 -7.67 0.49 2.17
CA VAL A 11 -7.03 0.32 3.48
C VAL A 11 -8.00 0.61 4.62
N HIS A 12 -8.77 1.70 4.52
CA HIS A 12 -9.76 2.12 5.52
C HIS A 12 -10.81 1.03 5.77
N ARG A 13 -11.28 0.35 4.73
CA ARG A 13 -12.29 -0.71 4.85
C ARG A 13 -11.72 -2.10 5.08
N SER A 14 -10.39 -2.23 5.16
CA SER A 14 -9.76 -3.54 5.23
C SER A 14 -10.00 -4.24 6.57
N THR A 15 -10.08 -5.56 6.51
CA THR A 15 -9.94 -6.44 7.66
C THR A 15 -8.60 -7.16 7.58
N VAL A 16 -8.04 -7.49 8.75
CA VAL A 16 -6.75 -8.18 8.83
C VAL A 16 -6.90 -9.48 9.63
N LEU A 17 -6.25 -10.54 9.16
CA LEU A 17 -6.25 -11.85 9.80
C LEU A 17 -4.81 -12.33 9.94
N LYS A 18 -4.43 -12.76 11.14
CA LYS A 18 -3.15 -13.40 11.38
C LYS A 18 -3.21 -14.84 10.86
N LEU A 19 -2.27 -15.21 10.02
CA LEU A 19 -2.11 -16.55 9.47
C LEU A 19 -0.93 -17.29 10.13
N PRO A 20 -0.81 -18.61 9.93
CA PRO A 20 0.36 -19.36 10.38
C PRO A 20 1.68 -18.80 9.84
N LYS A 21 2.80 -19.18 10.48
CA LYS A 21 4.17 -18.77 10.10
C LYS A 21 4.37 -17.24 10.07
N GLY A 22 3.65 -16.51 10.92
CA GLY A 22 3.76 -15.05 11.03
C GLY A 22 3.24 -14.27 9.82
N CYS A 23 2.49 -14.91 8.93
CA CYS A 23 1.88 -14.26 7.78
C CYS A 23 0.65 -13.43 8.21
N TRP A 24 0.32 -12.42 7.43
CA TRP A 24 -0.89 -11.62 7.62
C TRP A 24 -1.66 -11.53 6.33
N GLN A 25 -2.98 -11.70 6.43
CA GLN A 25 -3.89 -11.52 5.32
C GLN A 25 -4.65 -10.21 5.50
N VAL A 26 -4.69 -9.39 4.45
CA VAL A 26 -5.49 -8.17 4.39
C VAL A 26 -6.58 -8.38 3.36
N LYS A 27 -7.83 -8.34 3.79
CA LYS A 27 -9.01 -8.42 2.92
C LYS A 27 -9.65 -7.06 2.77
N THR A 28 -10.02 -6.70 1.56
CA THR A 28 -10.74 -5.47 1.23
C THR A 28 -11.52 -5.67 -0.07
N ALA A 29 -12.20 -4.65 -0.58
CA ALA A 29 -12.94 -4.72 -1.83
C ALA A 29 -12.52 -3.58 -2.78
N MET A 30 -12.43 -3.87 -4.08
CA MET A 30 -12.09 -2.83 -5.07
C MET A 30 -13.27 -1.91 -5.28
N PHE A 31 -13.00 -0.60 -5.25
CA PHE A 31 -14.05 0.39 -5.50
C PHE A 31 -14.20 0.78 -6.98
N LYS A 32 -13.15 0.60 -7.80
CA LYS A 32 -13.16 1.00 -9.21
C LYS A 32 -13.29 -0.22 -10.12
N GLY A 33 -14.41 -0.31 -10.83
CA GLY A 33 -14.59 -1.20 -11.97
C GLY A 33 -15.49 -2.41 -11.72
N HIS A 34 -15.50 -2.99 -10.52
CA HIS A 34 -16.46 -3.96 -9.95
C HIS A 34 -16.09 -4.21 -8.46
N ASP A 35 -17.05 -4.59 -7.61
CA ASP A 35 -16.82 -4.91 -6.18
C ASP A 35 -16.15 -6.29 -6.01
N THR A 36 -14.98 -6.45 -6.63
CA THR A 36 -14.21 -7.68 -6.53
C THR A 36 -13.46 -7.68 -5.21
N GLY A 37 -13.74 -8.70 -4.40
CA GLY A 37 -12.99 -8.96 -3.18
C GLY A 37 -11.50 -9.07 -3.47
N VAL A 38 -10.69 -8.40 -2.66
CA VAL A 38 -9.24 -8.43 -2.76
C VAL A 38 -8.63 -8.99 -1.49
N THR A 39 -7.69 -9.90 -1.67
CA THR A 39 -6.90 -10.47 -0.59
C THR A 39 -5.42 -10.29 -0.91
N ASP A 40 -4.71 -9.57 -0.03
CA ASP A 40 -3.25 -9.52 -0.02
C ASP A 40 -2.73 -10.40 1.12
N ILE A 41 -1.72 -11.24 0.84
CA ILE A 41 -1.03 -12.03 1.86
C ILE A 41 0.39 -11.49 2.02
N PHE A 42 0.68 -10.92 3.18
CA PHE A 42 2.03 -10.52 3.56
C PHE A 42 2.74 -11.66 4.26
N ARG A 43 3.93 -11.99 3.76
CA ARG A 43 4.86 -12.93 4.36
C ARG A 43 5.96 -12.14 5.08
N PRO A 44 6.55 -12.68 6.17
CA PRO A 44 7.68 -12.05 6.83
C PRO A 44 8.84 -11.80 5.85
N LEU A 45 9.48 -10.63 5.98
CA LEU A 45 10.69 -10.26 5.28
C LEU A 45 11.90 -10.38 6.20
N LYS A 46 13.09 -10.57 5.61
CA LYS A 46 14.36 -10.56 6.34
C LYS A 46 14.64 -9.20 6.98
N ASP A 47 14.39 -8.12 6.24
CA ASP A 47 14.52 -6.76 6.75
C ASP A 47 13.25 -6.35 7.49
N LEU A 48 13.34 -6.35 8.83
CA LEU A 48 12.23 -6.02 9.72
C LEU A 48 11.85 -4.54 9.68
N SER A 49 12.74 -3.65 9.25
CA SER A 49 12.47 -2.20 9.17
C SER A 49 11.40 -1.88 8.11
N ILE A 50 11.34 -2.69 7.05
CA ILE A 50 10.39 -2.56 5.93
C ILE A 50 9.35 -3.69 5.88
N CYS A 51 9.14 -4.42 6.99
CA CYS A 51 8.35 -5.63 7.02
C CYS A 51 6.87 -5.35 7.41
N PRO A 52 5.90 -5.52 6.49
CA PRO A 52 4.49 -5.25 6.78
C PRO A 52 3.90 -6.15 7.85
N THR A 53 4.36 -7.39 7.97
CA THR A 53 3.90 -8.30 9.03
C THR A 53 4.34 -7.81 10.42
N GLN A 54 5.51 -7.18 10.52
CA GLN A 54 5.99 -6.57 11.76
C GLN A 54 5.14 -5.34 12.12
N TRP A 55 4.85 -4.47 11.14
CA TRP A 55 4.00 -3.30 11.35
C TRP A 55 2.58 -3.70 11.77
N LEU A 56 1.96 -4.68 11.09
CA LEU A 56 0.64 -5.20 11.43
C LEU A 56 0.61 -5.87 12.80
N SER A 57 1.61 -6.68 13.12
CA SER A 57 1.71 -7.30 14.45
C SER A 57 1.83 -6.23 15.54
N SER A 58 2.67 -5.21 15.33
CA SER A 58 2.83 -4.10 16.26
C SER A 58 1.54 -3.30 16.45
N TRP A 59 0.79 -3.06 15.38
CA TRP A 59 -0.51 -2.37 15.44
C TRP A 59 -1.55 -3.20 16.19
N MET A 60 -1.70 -4.48 15.82
CA MET A 60 -2.72 -5.35 16.39
C MET A 60 -2.45 -5.68 17.86
N ASN A 61 -1.18 -5.79 18.27
CA ASN A 61 -0.80 -5.99 19.68
C ASN A 61 -1.11 -4.78 20.58
N ARG A 62 -1.28 -3.57 20.01
CA ARG A 62 -1.72 -2.39 20.78
C ARG A 62 -3.22 -2.39 21.07
N ARG A 63 -3.99 -3.29 20.44
CA ARG A 63 -5.43 -3.43 20.66
C ARG A 63 -5.68 -4.39 21.84
N LYS A 64 -6.74 -4.18 22.61
CA LYS A 64 -7.07 -5.11 23.72
C LYS A 64 -7.65 -6.39 23.12
N LYS A 65 -7.46 -7.54 23.78
CA LYS A 65 -7.99 -8.83 23.29
C LYS A 65 -9.50 -8.80 23.02
N LYS A 66 -10.27 -8.10 23.87
CA LYS A 66 -11.72 -7.92 23.70
C LYS A 66 -12.11 -7.13 22.44
N ASP A 67 -11.15 -6.42 21.83
CA ASP A 67 -11.34 -5.59 20.65
C ASP A 67 -11.11 -6.36 19.35
N GLU A 68 -10.87 -7.68 19.39
CA GLU A 68 -10.60 -8.51 18.21
C GLU A 68 -11.71 -8.40 17.16
N LYS A 69 -12.97 -8.27 17.59
CA LYS A 69 -14.13 -8.10 16.70
C LYS A 69 -14.29 -6.67 16.15
N LEU A 70 -13.62 -5.69 16.73
CA LEU A 70 -13.75 -4.29 16.31
C LEU A 70 -12.93 -4.03 15.03
N PRO A 71 -13.38 -3.12 14.14
CA PRO A 71 -12.65 -2.74 12.93
C PRO A 71 -11.19 -2.33 13.19
N VAL A 72 -10.33 -2.51 12.18
CA VAL A 72 -8.88 -2.27 12.27
C VAL A 72 -8.55 -0.85 12.74
N TRP A 73 -9.34 0.13 12.28
CA TRP A 73 -9.17 1.55 12.57
C TRP A 73 -10.20 2.04 13.60
N TRP A 74 -10.28 1.38 14.75
CA TRP A 74 -11.16 1.79 15.84
C TRP A 74 -10.60 2.99 16.62
N LEU A 75 -11.41 4.02 16.83
CA LEU A 75 -11.08 5.19 17.64
C LEU A 75 -11.69 5.03 19.04
N TYR A 76 -10.86 4.66 20.02
CA TYR A 76 -11.33 4.46 21.40
C TYR A 76 -11.92 5.72 22.02
N SER A 77 -11.35 6.89 21.75
CA SER A 77 -11.85 8.17 22.29
C SER A 77 -13.23 8.56 21.77
N LYS A 78 -13.63 8.05 20.59
CA LYS A 78 -14.93 8.33 19.98
C LYS A 78 -15.88 7.12 19.99
N ASN A 79 -15.42 5.98 20.52
CA ASN A 79 -16.12 4.71 20.53
C ASN A 79 -16.76 4.33 19.17
N ARG A 80 -16.03 4.56 18.07
CA ARG A 80 -16.47 4.23 16.71
C ARG A 80 -15.28 3.96 15.78
N VAL A 81 -15.55 3.41 14.60
CA VAL A 81 -14.55 3.33 13.53
C VAL A 81 -14.17 4.74 13.03
N ALA A 82 -12.90 4.93 12.67
CA ALA A 82 -12.42 6.15 12.04
C ALA A 82 -13.14 6.38 10.71
N SER A 83 -13.44 7.64 10.37
CA SER A 83 -13.93 7.98 9.04
C SER A 83 -12.80 7.95 8.01
N TYR A 84 -13.15 8.00 6.73
CA TYR A 84 -12.18 8.09 5.65
C TYR A 84 -11.34 9.37 5.77
N GLU A 85 -11.98 10.49 6.09
CA GLU A 85 -11.37 11.81 6.25
C GLU A 85 -10.43 11.83 7.45
N GLU A 86 -10.81 11.22 8.58
CA GLU A 86 -9.94 11.07 9.75
C GLU A 86 -8.69 10.24 9.42
N THR A 87 -8.87 9.17 8.65
CA THR A 87 -7.76 8.34 8.19
C THR A 87 -6.84 9.11 7.25
N SER A 88 -7.40 9.90 6.32
CA SER A 88 -6.64 10.77 5.41
C SER A 88 -5.84 11.82 6.18
N LYS A 89 -6.47 12.51 7.14
CA LYS A 89 -5.83 13.48 8.02
C LYS A 89 -4.67 12.86 8.80
N ALA A 90 -4.85 11.66 9.35
CA ALA A 90 -3.79 10.94 10.06
C ALA A 90 -2.57 10.68 9.15
N VAL A 91 -2.80 10.28 7.90
CA VAL A 91 -1.71 10.11 6.92
C VAL A 91 -1.01 11.43 6.64
N HIS A 92 -1.75 12.53 6.45
CA HIS A 92 -1.16 13.85 6.22
C HIS A 92 -0.33 14.35 7.40
N ILE A 93 -0.73 14.07 8.65
CA ILE A 93 0.07 14.38 9.85
C ILE A 93 1.43 13.67 9.78
N VAL A 94 1.44 12.38 9.43
CA VAL A 94 2.70 11.62 9.28
C VAL A 94 3.53 12.16 8.12
N MET A 95 2.93 12.46 6.98
CA MET A 95 3.62 13.08 5.84
C MET A 95 4.30 14.40 6.24
N LYS A 96 3.60 15.25 6.98
CA LYS A 96 4.15 16.51 7.52
C LYS A 96 5.30 16.26 8.49
N ALA A 97 5.17 15.28 9.40
CA ALA A 97 6.24 14.91 10.33
C ALA A 97 7.50 14.42 9.59
N CYS A 98 7.32 13.71 8.47
CA CYS A 98 8.41 13.29 7.58
C CYS A 98 8.92 14.41 6.66
N LYS A 99 8.47 15.66 6.82
CA LYS A 99 8.84 16.82 5.99
C LYS A 99 8.56 16.62 4.49
N ILE A 100 7.54 15.82 4.15
CA ILE A 100 7.10 15.67 2.77
C ILE A 100 6.45 16.99 2.30
N PRO A 101 6.82 17.54 1.13
CA PRO A 101 6.24 18.78 0.61
C PRO A 101 4.71 18.73 0.47
N THR A 102 4.06 19.86 0.67
CA THR A 102 2.58 20.00 0.70
C THR A 102 1.89 19.65 -0.62
N GLY A 103 2.61 19.63 -1.74
CA GLY A 103 2.07 19.19 -3.04
C GLY A 103 1.86 17.67 -3.16
N TYR A 104 2.42 16.87 -2.26
CA TYR A 104 2.19 15.43 -2.25
C TYR A 104 0.95 15.07 -1.42
N THR A 105 0.19 14.11 -1.93
CA THR A 105 -1.06 13.65 -1.31
C THR A 105 -0.96 12.18 -0.92
N VAL A 106 -2.00 11.65 -0.28
CA VAL A 106 -2.09 10.22 0.04
C VAL A 106 -1.92 9.33 -1.20
N THR A 107 -2.41 9.77 -2.37
CA THR A 107 -2.25 9.01 -3.63
C THR A 107 -0.80 8.99 -4.10
N SER A 108 0.00 10.00 -3.76
CA SER A 108 1.43 10.07 -4.07
C SER A 108 2.22 8.93 -3.40
N ILE A 109 1.77 8.41 -2.25
CA ILE A 109 2.41 7.25 -1.59
C ILE A 109 2.32 6.01 -2.49
N ARG A 110 1.13 5.73 -3.04
CA ARG A 110 0.93 4.63 -3.98
C ARG A 110 1.70 4.89 -5.28
N SER A 111 1.68 6.13 -5.79
CA SER A 111 2.43 6.52 -6.98
C SER A 111 3.93 6.26 -6.83
N SER A 112 4.52 6.68 -5.70
CA SER A 112 5.93 6.48 -5.40
C SER A 112 6.29 5.00 -5.35
N SER A 113 5.44 4.14 -4.76
CA SER A 113 5.67 2.70 -4.79
C SER A 113 5.69 2.13 -6.21
N MET A 114 4.80 2.58 -7.10
CA MET A 114 4.77 2.12 -8.49
C MET A 114 6.04 2.54 -9.23
N THR A 115 6.44 3.81 -9.11
CA THR A 115 7.69 4.31 -9.69
C THR A 115 8.90 3.55 -9.16
N LYS A 116 8.97 3.30 -7.84
CA LYS A 116 10.07 2.52 -7.25
C LYS A 116 10.14 1.08 -7.77
N SER A 117 8.99 0.42 -7.97
CA SER A 117 8.96 -0.91 -8.58
C SER A 117 9.47 -0.89 -10.03
N ILE A 118 9.11 0.13 -10.81
CA ILE A 118 9.65 0.34 -12.16
C ILE A 118 11.16 0.55 -12.09
N ASP A 119 11.65 1.39 -11.17
CA ASP A 119 13.09 1.63 -10.93
C ASP A 119 13.87 0.36 -10.66
N GLN A 120 13.28 -0.54 -9.88
CA GLN A 120 13.85 -1.86 -9.57
C GLN A 120 13.73 -2.87 -10.73
N GLY A 121 13.08 -2.50 -11.83
CA GLY A 121 13.00 -3.32 -13.05
C GLY A 121 11.80 -4.27 -13.09
N ALA A 122 10.78 -4.06 -12.25
CA ALA A 122 9.55 -4.84 -12.33
C ALA A 122 8.90 -4.66 -13.72
N THR A 123 8.38 -5.76 -14.25
CA THR A 123 7.69 -5.74 -15.54
C THR A 123 6.35 -5.03 -15.44
N LYS A 124 5.88 -4.49 -16.57
CA LYS A 124 4.54 -3.91 -16.66
C LYS A 124 3.44 -4.87 -16.18
N THR A 125 3.57 -6.17 -16.47
CA THR A 125 2.62 -7.20 -16.04
C THR A 125 2.61 -7.37 -14.52
N GLU A 126 3.79 -7.44 -13.88
CA GLU A 126 3.89 -7.54 -12.42
C GLU A 126 3.32 -6.31 -11.73
N ILE A 127 3.65 -5.11 -12.21
CA ILE A 127 3.15 -3.86 -11.62
C ILE A 127 1.64 -3.77 -11.82
N ASN A 128 1.12 -4.03 -13.02
CA ASN A 128 -0.33 -4.00 -13.27
C ASN A 128 -1.07 -4.99 -12.36
N ARG A 129 -0.50 -6.19 -12.13
CA ARG A 129 -1.06 -7.18 -11.20
C ARG A 129 -1.03 -6.66 -9.75
N ALA A 130 0.12 -6.22 -9.27
CA ALA A 130 0.29 -5.73 -7.89
C ALA A 130 -0.63 -4.54 -7.58
N THR A 131 -0.74 -3.62 -8.53
CA THR A 131 -1.50 -2.37 -8.42
C THR A 131 -2.95 -2.48 -8.88
N ARG A 132 -3.33 -3.65 -9.40
CA ARG A 132 -4.68 -4.01 -9.88
C ARG A 132 -5.19 -3.12 -11.01
N HIS A 133 -4.29 -2.74 -11.91
CA HIS A 133 -4.69 -2.22 -13.21
C HIS A 133 -5.10 -3.38 -14.11
N ARG A 134 -6.04 -3.11 -15.04
CA ARG A 134 -6.50 -4.12 -16.01
C ARG A 134 -5.30 -4.70 -16.77
N LYS A 135 -5.36 -5.99 -17.11
CA LYS A 135 -4.34 -6.64 -17.95
C LYS A 135 -4.20 -5.84 -19.26
N GLY A 136 -2.96 -5.57 -19.69
CA GLY A 136 -2.67 -4.74 -20.86
C GLY A 136 -2.72 -3.22 -20.63
N SER A 137 -3.24 -2.74 -19.49
CA SER A 137 -3.39 -1.30 -19.22
C SER A 137 -2.08 -0.54 -19.40
N GLN A 138 -2.14 0.55 -20.17
CA GLN A 138 -1.02 1.48 -20.39
C GLN A 138 -0.92 2.55 -19.28
N ALA A 139 -1.85 2.59 -18.32
CA ALA A 139 -1.90 3.64 -17.30
C ALA A 139 -0.60 3.74 -16.50
N VAL A 140 0.04 2.61 -16.20
CA VAL A 140 1.29 2.61 -15.44
C VAL A 140 2.43 3.22 -16.26
N ALA A 141 2.57 2.81 -17.51
CA ALA A 141 3.58 3.34 -18.42
C ALA A 141 3.37 4.85 -18.64
N ASN A 142 2.14 5.26 -18.94
CA ASN A 142 1.83 6.65 -19.31
C ASN A 142 2.01 7.64 -18.16
N HIS A 143 1.82 7.23 -16.91
CA HIS A 143 1.76 8.15 -15.76
C HIS A 143 2.89 7.99 -14.75
N TYR A 144 3.47 6.79 -14.62
CA TYR A 144 4.44 6.47 -13.57
C TYR A 144 5.82 6.06 -14.09
N ASP A 145 5.93 5.63 -15.36
CA ASP A 145 7.21 5.36 -16.01
C ASP A 145 7.78 6.64 -16.61
N LYS A 146 8.40 7.46 -15.75
CA LYS A 146 9.03 8.74 -16.15
C LYS A 146 10.53 8.59 -16.39
N LYS A 147 11.04 7.38 -16.60
CA LYS A 147 12.49 7.13 -16.68
C LYS A 147 13.12 7.82 -17.89
N LEU A 148 14.35 8.29 -17.68
CA LEU A 148 15.20 8.89 -18.72
C LEU A 148 15.84 7.88 -19.69
N ASN A 149 15.36 6.62 -19.77
CA ASN A 149 15.95 5.55 -20.59
C ASN A 149 17.46 5.28 -20.36
N ASP A 150 18.05 5.81 -19.28
CA ASP A 150 19.50 5.75 -19.07
C ASP A 150 20.04 4.33 -18.99
N LYS A 151 19.32 3.40 -18.36
CA LYS A 151 19.72 1.98 -18.31
C LYS A 151 19.81 1.35 -19.71
N ILE A 152 18.95 1.78 -20.66
CA ILE A 152 19.01 1.34 -22.05
C ILE A 152 20.18 2.02 -22.75
N ARG A 153 20.36 3.33 -22.56
CA ARG A 153 21.51 4.08 -23.13
C ARG A 153 22.84 3.51 -22.67
N THR A 154 23.01 3.18 -21.39
CA THR A 154 24.22 2.53 -20.86
C THR A 154 24.44 1.15 -21.46
N ARG A 155 23.38 0.39 -21.78
CA ARG A 155 23.51 -0.91 -22.46
C ARG A 155 23.90 -0.73 -23.92
N LEU A 156 23.32 0.25 -24.61
CA LEU A 156 23.65 0.57 -26.00
C LEU A 156 25.08 1.12 -26.15
N ALA A 157 25.56 1.92 -25.19
CA ALA A 157 26.92 2.46 -25.19
C ALA A 157 28.01 1.41 -24.87
N LYS A 158 27.61 0.18 -24.52
CA LYS A 158 28.51 -0.96 -24.31
C LYS A 158 28.58 -1.91 -25.51
N LEU A 159 27.86 -1.58 -26.60
CA LEU A 159 28.07 -2.17 -27.93
C LEU A 159 29.22 -1.43 -28.61
#